data_AF-A0A6B2L481-F1
#
_entry.id   AF-A0A6B2L481-F1
#
_cell.length_a   1.000
_cell.length_b   1.000
_cell.length_c   1.000
_cell.angle_alpha   90.00
_cell.angle_beta   90.00
_cell.angle_gamma   90.00
#
_symmetry.space_group_name_H-M   'P 1'
#
loop_
_entity.id
_entity.type
_entity.pdbx_description
1 polymer ?
#
loop_
_entity_poly.entity_id
_entity_poly.type
_entity_poly.pdbx_seq_one_letter_code
_entity_poly.pdbx_strand_id
1 'polypeptide(L)'
;MKHIVNVNETLLNDLRERFKNWNDKTQIGDKLFAIAPFLKMYRSYAESYDSVIETIEYYKSKRPNKQFINLLWAGETHPIAKHNNIKSMLILPIQRVPRYVLLLNDLLKNTPTDHPDYNNLVSCTDVMKEVAQQINTAIAQAESRNNCIRIQESFETKFGSKSLPITTLVEAHRIFIKEGTLLKQCRSERKQRIFYLFNDLLIYAHFSGPPPGKLVVDHTFKLETTSTNDLLTESGFAFQIKGQGKSFTVYAESPEQKQEWLHILSETIKKQKEHFQRLHNIEETENSKLNPEPAAVWVPDDQVILCQVCQTEFNLIRRRHHCRNCGKIICGDCSKSRRIVQSVKKDKEVRVCDECQKQLLQ
;
A
#
# COMPACT_ATOMS: atom_id res chain seq x y z
N MET A 1 7.64 25.39 11.89
CA MET A 1 6.67 26.05 12.80
C MET A 1 6.75 27.58 12.73
N LYS A 2 7.92 28.24 12.90
CA LYS A 2 8.02 29.73 12.85
C LYS A 2 7.40 30.36 11.58
N HIS A 3 7.68 29.81 10.39
CA HIS A 3 7.08 30.32 9.15
C HIS A 3 5.55 30.21 9.13
N ILE A 4 4.99 29.11 9.65
CA ILE A 4 3.53 28.93 9.76
C ILE A 4 2.95 30.01 10.67
N VAL A 5 3.58 30.27 11.82
CA VAL A 5 3.14 31.33 12.74
C VAL A 5 3.13 32.69 12.04
N ASN A 6 4.24 33.08 11.40
CA ASN A 6 4.36 34.38 10.75
C ASN A 6 3.29 34.61 9.66
N VAL A 7 3.00 33.59 8.84
CA VAL A 7 1.95 33.69 7.80
C VAL A 7 0.56 33.89 8.43
N ASN A 8 0.26 33.19 9.51
CA ASN A 8 -1.05 33.31 10.17
C ASN A 8 -1.17 34.58 11.00
N GLU A 9 -0.08 35.10 11.56
CA GLU A 9 -0.06 36.42 12.21
C GLU A 9 -0.33 37.53 11.19
N THR A 10 0.28 37.44 10.01
CA THR A 10 0.03 38.37 8.90
C THR A 10 -1.45 38.32 8.48
N LEU A 11 -2.00 37.12 8.25
CA LEU A 11 -3.42 36.94 7.94
C LEU A 11 -4.31 37.53 9.03
N LEU A 12 -4.01 37.24 10.30
CA LEU A 12 -4.81 37.68 11.43
C LEU A 12 -4.83 39.20 11.54
N ASN A 13 -3.69 39.87 11.32
CA ASN A 13 -3.61 41.32 11.33
C ASN A 13 -4.39 41.93 10.17
N ASP A 14 -4.23 41.40 8.95
CA ASP A 14 -5.00 41.83 7.78
C ASP A 14 -6.51 41.70 7.98
N LEU A 15 -6.95 40.57 8.54
CA LEU A 15 -8.35 40.35 8.88
C LEU A 15 -8.81 41.33 9.97
N ARG A 16 -8.05 41.50 11.06
CA ARG A 16 -8.41 42.46 12.14
C ARG A 16 -8.56 43.87 11.62
N GLU A 17 -7.64 44.35 10.77
CA GLU A 17 -7.76 45.66 10.14
C GLU A 17 -9.01 45.75 9.26
N ARG A 18 -9.33 44.69 8.50
CA ARG A 18 -10.55 44.64 7.68
C ARG A 18 -11.82 44.72 8.53
N PHE A 19 -11.85 44.01 9.65
CA PHE A 19 -13.00 43.98 10.56
C PHE A 19 -13.28 45.31 11.27
N LYS A 20 -12.29 46.22 11.37
CA LYS A 20 -12.52 47.55 11.95
C LYS A 20 -13.51 48.40 11.14
N ASN A 21 -13.52 48.23 9.82
CA ASN A 21 -14.33 49.03 8.88
C ASN A 21 -15.30 48.14 8.09
N TRP A 22 -16.03 47.25 8.78
CA TRP A 22 -16.92 46.29 8.14
C TRP A 22 -18.18 46.93 7.54
N ASN A 23 -18.59 46.47 6.35
CA ASN A 23 -19.87 46.76 5.72
C ASN A 23 -20.31 45.60 4.79
N ASP A 24 -21.51 45.68 4.24
CA ASP A 24 -22.13 44.63 3.42
C ASP A 24 -21.48 44.42 2.03
N LYS A 25 -20.43 45.17 1.71
CA LYS A 25 -19.62 45.02 0.49
C LYS A 25 -18.16 44.65 0.80
N THR A 26 -17.85 44.38 2.07
CA THR A 26 -16.50 44.04 2.50
C THR A 26 -16.06 42.72 1.88
N GLN A 27 -14.84 42.72 1.32
CA GLN A 27 -14.19 41.55 0.74
C GLN A 27 -13.24 40.92 1.76
N ILE A 28 -13.32 39.60 1.90
CA ILE A 28 -12.39 38.79 2.71
C ILE A 28 -11.69 37.72 1.87
N GLY A 29 -12.28 37.35 0.73
CA GLY A 29 -11.70 36.38 -0.21
C GLY A 29 -10.31 36.83 -0.69
N ASP A 30 -10.09 38.13 -0.90
CA ASP A 30 -8.81 38.70 -1.31
C ASP A 30 -7.67 38.41 -0.31
N LYS A 31 -7.94 38.53 0.99
CA LYS A 31 -6.96 38.29 2.06
C LYS A 31 -6.62 36.81 2.20
N LEU A 32 -7.62 35.95 2.10
CA LEU A 32 -7.42 34.50 2.13
C LEU A 32 -6.71 34.01 0.87
N PHE A 33 -7.03 34.57 -0.29
CA PHE A 33 -6.37 34.25 -1.55
C PHE A 33 -4.89 34.59 -1.50
N ALA A 34 -4.54 35.77 -0.96
CA ALA A 34 -3.16 36.24 -0.85
C ALA A 34 -2.27 35.29 -0.04
N ILE A 35 -2.81 34.59 0.97
CA ILE A 35 -2.02 33.66 1.79
C ILE A 35 -1.95 32.24 1.21
N ALA A 36 -2.83 31.88 0.27
CA ALA A 36 -2.97 30.51 -0.21
C ALA A 36 -1.67 29.91 -0.79
N PRO A 37 -0.85 30.66 -1.58
CA PRO A 37 0.44 30.15 -2.06
C PRO A 37 1.42 29.79 -0.94
N PHE A 38 1.36 30.53 0.17
CA PHE A 38 2.24 30.34 1.32
C PHE A 38 1.83 29.14 2.17
N LEU A 39 0.57 28.72 2.14
CA LEU A 39 0.10 27.55 2.89
C LEU A 39 0.76 26.24 2.46
N LYS A 40 1.41 26.18 1.28
CA LYS A 40 2.25 25.05 0.86
C LYS A 40 3.34 24.71 1.89
N MET A 41 3.79 25.67 2.71
CA MET A 41 4.76 25.40 3.79
C MET A 41 4.22 24.48 4.90
N TYR A 42 2.90 24.30 5.01
CA TYR A 42 2.31 23.35 5.94
C TYR A 42 2.64 21.91 5.58
N ARG A 43 3.00 21.64 4.32
CA ARG A 43 3.43 20.34 3.83
C ARG A 43 4.56 19.76 4.68
N SER A 44 5.66 20.49 4.86
CA SER A 44 6.83 19.99 5.58
C SER A 44 6.54 19.72 7.06
N TYR A 45 5.63 20.51 7.64
CA TYR A 45 5.13 20.26 8.99
C TYR A 45 4.32 18.96 9.06
N ALA A 46 3.41 18.77 8.10
CA ALA A 46 2.53 17.61 8.05
C ALA A 46 3.29 16.31 7.74
N GLU A 47 4.25 16.34 6.80
CA GLU A 47 5.13 15.21 6.48
C GLU A 47 5.98 14.74 7.67
N SER A 48 6.29 15.64 8.62
CA SER A 48 7.12 15.33 9.80
C SER A 48 6.31 14.98 11.04
N TYR A 49 4.99 15.17 11.03
CA TYR A 49 4.16 15.12 12.23
C TYR A 49 4.24 13.78 12.95
N ASP A 50 4.06 12.66 12.25
CA ASP A 50 4.09 11.35 12.88
C ASP A 50 5.45 11.03 13.51
N SER A 51 6.55 11.34 12.81
CA SER A 51 7.91 11.16 13.33
C SER A 51 8.15 11.99 14.61
N VAL A 52 7.60 13.21 14.67
CA VAL A 52 7.65 14.05 15.87
C VAL A 52 6.86 13.41 17.02
N ILE A 53 5.64 12.93 16.76
CA ILE A 53 4.81 12.27 17.78
C ILE A 53 5.47 10.98 18.28
N GLU A 54 6.03 10.15 17.39
CA GLU A 54 6.78 8.95 17.75
C GLU A 54 8.00 9.27 18.62
N THR A 55 8.73 10.34 18.28
CA THR A 55 9.88 10.80 19.07
C THR A 55 9.45 11.24 20.47
N ILE A 56 8.35 11.98 20.59
CA ILE A 56 7.79 12.40 21.89
C ILE A 56 7.40 11.16 22.71
N GLU A 57 6.70 10.20 22.13
CA GLU A 57 6.26 8.98 22.83
C GLU A 57 7.44 8.07 23.21
N TYR A 58 8.48 8.00 22.38
CA TYR A 58 9.72 7.30 22.69
C TYR A 58 10.38 7.85 23.97
N TYR A 59 10.51 9.18 24.10
CA TYR A 59 11.11 9.82 25.28
C TYR A 59 10.17 9.90 26.49
N LYS A 60 8.87 9.63 26.32
CA LYS A 60 7.93 9.45 27.43
C LYS A 60 7.96 8.04 28.00
N SER A 61 8.01 7.03 27.12
CA SER A 61 7.77 5.63 27.50
C SER A 61 9.00 4.72 27.41
N LYS A 62 9.72 4.74 26.30
CA LYS A 62 10.82 3.79 26.01
C LYS A 62 12.14 4.22 26.63
N ARG A 63 12.40 5.53 26.66
CA ARG A 63 13.60 6.12 27.28
C ARG A 63 13.21 7.38 28.06
N PRO A 64 12.57 7.23 29.23
CA PRO A 64 11.99 8.34 29.96
C PRO A 64 13.05 9.39 30.33
N ASN A 65 12.91 10.60 29.79
CA ASN A 65 13.72 11.75 30.18
C ASN A 65 12.93 12.60 31.18
N LYS A 66 13.33 12.59 32.45
CA LYS A 66 12.62 13.29 33.54
C LYS A 66 12.49 14.79 33.30
N GLN A 67 13.52 15.46 32.79
CA GLN A 67 13.47 16.90 32.51
C GLN A 67 12.45 17.20 31.41
N PHE A 68 12.44 16.39 30.35
CA PHE A 68 11.49 16.53 29.25
C PHE A 68 10.05 16.25 29.70
N ILE A 69 9.83 15.18 30.47
CA ILE A 69 8.50 14.83 31.00
C ILE A 69 7.96 15.96 31.91
N ASN A 70 8.81 16.51 32.78
CA ASN A 70 8.43 17.63 33.63
C ASN A 70 8.08 18.89 32.81
N LEU A 71 8.83 19.16 31.74
CA LEU A 71 8.55 20.27 30.82
C LEU A 71 7.19 20.08 30.12
N LEU A 72 6.92 18.88 29.62
CA LEU A 72 5.63 18.55 29.00
C LEU A 72 4.49 18.75 30.00
N TRP A 73 4.62 18.18 31.20
CA TRP A 73 3.61 18.31 32.25
C TRP A 73 3.36 19.77 32.64
N ALA A 74 4.41 20.57 32.81
CA ALA A 74 4.30 22.00 33.09
C ALA A 74 3.57 22.75 31.98
N GLY A 75 3.80 22.40 30.71
CA GLY A 75 3.09 22.99 29.58
C GLY A 75 1.61 22.57 29.51
N GLU A 76 1.32 21.29 29.68
CA GLU A 76 -0.03 20.71 29.57
C GLU A 76 -0.95 21.11 30.74
N THR A 77 -0.38 21.38 31.92
CA THR A 77 -1.12 21.88 33.08
C THR A 77 -1.26 23.41 33.10
N HIS A 78 -0.56 24.12 32.22
CA HIS A 78 -0.64 25.57 32.15
C HIS A 78 -2.05 26.03 31.73
N PRO A 79 -2.63 27.10 32.33
CA PRO A 79 -3.99 27.56 31.99
C PRO A 79 -4.23 27.84 30.50
N ILE A 80 -3.19 28.32 29.79
CA ILE A 80 -3.24 28.58 28.34
C ILE A 80 -3.51 27.30 27.52
N ALA A 81 -3.08 26.13 28.00
CA ALA A 81 -3.27 24.87 27.28
C ALA A 81 -4.74 24.41 27.26
N LYS A 82 -5.60 24.92 28.14
CA LYS A 82 -7.04 24.60 28.19
C LYS A 82 -7.30 23.08 28.15
N HIS A 83 -6.58 22.31 28.97
CA HIS A 83 -6.67 20.84 29.05
C HIS A 83 -6.25 20.08 27.77
N ASN A 84 -5.54 20.73 26.84
CA ASN A 84 -4.96 20.06 25.69
C ASN A 84 -3.58 19.50 26.03
N ASN A 85 -3.31 18.29 25.55
CA ASN A 85 -1.97 17.72 25.60
C ASN A 85 -1.17 18.15 24.36
N ILE A 86 0.15 17.95 24.40
CA ILE A 86 1.03 18.39 23.30
C ILE A 86 0.61 17.79 21.96
N LYS A 87 0.14 16.54 21.95
CA LYS A 87 -0.31 15.84 20.73
C LYS A 87 -1.57 16.49 20.14
N SER A 88 -2.57 16.84 20.96
CA SER A 88 -3.79 17.50 20.50
C SER A 88 -3.55 18.94 20.05
N MET A 89 -2.47 19.57 20.49
CA MET A 89 -2.05 20.89 19.98
C MET A 89 -1.29 20.80 18.66
N LEU A 90 -0.35 19.84 18.53
CA LEU A 90 0.49 19.69 17.34
C LEU A 90 -0.28 19.25 16.09
N ILE A 91 -1.46 18.64 16.23
CA ILE A 91 -2.32 18.28 15.09
C ILE A 91 -3.07 19.50 14.50
N LEU A 92 -3.22 20.59 15.25
CA LEU A 92 -4.06 21.74 14.85
C LEU A 92 -3.62 22.40 13.53
N PRO A 93 -2.31 22.61 13.24
CA PRO A 93 -1.89 23.17 11.95
C PRO A 93 -2.32 22.32 10.76
N ILE A 94 -2.27 20.99 10.87
CA ILE A 94 -2.71 20.08 9.80
C ILE A 94 -4.22 20.21 9.59
N GLN A 95 -5.00 20.26 10.67
CA GLN A 95 -6.45 20.44 10.62
C GLN A 95 -6.88 21.83 10.13
N ARG A 96 -6.01 22.84 10.22
CA ARG A 96 -6.37 24.21 9.89
C ARG A 96 -6.64 24.42 8.40
N VAL A 97 -5.85 23.79 7.53
CA VAL A 97 -6.00 23.97 6.07
C VAL A 97 -7.34 23.41 5.55
N PRO A 98 -7.75 22.16 5.90
CA PRO A 98 -9.09 21.68 5.57
C PRO A 98 -10.22 22.53 6.15
N ARG A 99 -10.04 23.10 7.35
CA ARG A 99 -11.03 24.02 7.94
C ARG A 99 -11.22 25.29 7.12
N TYR A 100 -10.16 25.85 6.50
CA TYR A 100 -10.33 26.99 5.59
C TYR A 100 -11.23 26.64 4.40
N VAL A 101 -11.07 25.44 3.83
CA VAL A 101 -11.94 24.96 2.74
C VAL A 101 -13.40 24.89 3.18
N LEU A 102 -13.69 24.33 4.36
CA LEU A 102 -15.05 24.27 4.89
C LEU A 102 -15.66 25.66 5.08
N LEU A 103 -14.94 26.55 5.77
CA LEU A 103 -15.39 27.92 6.03
C LEU A 103 -15.63 28.72 4.74
N LEU A 104 -14.76 28.55 3.74
CA LEU A 104 -14.90 29.22 2.45
C LEU A 104 -16.09 28.69 1.64
N ASN A 105 -16.31 27.37 1.62
CA ASN A 105 -17.51 26.80 0.98
C ASN A 105 -18.79 27.29 1.66
N ASP A 106 -18.82 27.33 2.99
CA ASP A 106 -19.98 27.82 3.75
C ASP A 106 -20.22 29.31 3.49
N LEU A 107 -19.16 30.13 3.45
CA LEU A 107 -19.27 31.55 3.14
C LEU A 107 -19.75 31.77 1.70
N LEU A 108 -19.18 31.08 0.73
CA LEU A 108 -19.57 31.17 -0.68
C LEU A 108 -21.04 30.78 -0.88
N LYS A 109 -21.52 29.73 -0.20
CA LYS A 109 -22.92 29.30 -0.23
C LYS A 109 -23.89 30.38 0.26
N ASN A 110 -23.44 31.22 1.20
CA ASN A 110 -24.25 32.29 1.78
C ASN A 110 -23.93 33.68 1.21
N THR A 111 -23.12 33.76 0.14
CA THR A 111 -22.77 35.02 -0.51
C THR A 111 -23.55 35.16 -1.82
N PRO A 112 -24.33 36.24 -2.01
CA PRO A 112 -25.02 36.52 -3.28
C PRO A 112 -24.05 36.62 -4.46
N THR A 113 -24.48 36.19 -5.66
CA THR A 113 -23.63 36.18 -6.87
C THR A 113 -23.25 37.57 -7.36
N ASP A 114 -24.00 38.59 -6.97
CA ASP A 114 -23.76 40.01 -7.26
C ASP A 114 -22.88 40.69 -6.20
N HIS A 115 -22.58 40.03 -5.08
CA HIS A 115 -21.70 40.56 -4.06
C HIS A 115 -20.26 40.68 -4.61
N PRO A 116 -19.53 41.79 -4.34
CA PRO A 116 -18.20 42.02 -4.91
C PRO A 116 -17.15 40.97 -4.51
N ASP A 117 -17.36 40.25 -3.41
CA ASP A 117 -16.44 39.18 -2.97
C ASP A 117 -16.75 37.80 -3.57
N TYR A 118 -17.89 37.62 -4.27
CA TYR A 118 -18.31 36.30 -4.74
C TYR A 118 -17.24 35.61 -5.61
N ASN A 119 -16.71 36.32 -6.61
CA ASN A 119 -15.67 35.78 -7.49
C ASN A 119 -14.35 35.50 -6.75
N ASN A 120 -13.97 36.37 -5.81
CA ASN A 120 -12.78 36.13 -4.97
C ASN A 120 -12.95 34.86 -4.13
N LEU A 121 -14.14 34.65 -3.57
CA LEU A 121 -14.45 33.46 -2.78
C LEU A 121 -14.41 32.20 -3.62
N VAL A 122 -14.92 32.22 -4.86
CA VAL A 122 -14.80 31.08 -5.80
C VAL A 122 -13.33 30.75 -6.04
N SER A 123 -12.54 31.73 -6.51
CA SER A 123 -11.12 31.51 -6.81
C SER A 123 -10.31 31.10 -5.57
N CYS A 124 -10.56 31.71 -4.41
CA CYS A 124 -9.90 31.36 -3.16
C CYS A 124 -10.27 29.95 -2.71
N THR A 125 -11.53 29.55 -2.85
CA THR A 125 -11.99 28.20 -2.47
C THR A 125 -11.28 27.14 -3.31
N ASP A 126 -11.15 27.34 -4.61
CA ASP A 126 -10.51 26.38 -5.51
C ASP A 126 -9.02 26.23 -5.22
N VAL A 127 -8.29 27.34 -5.04
CA VAL A 127 -6.87 27.30 -4.67
C VAL A 127 -6.67 26.65 -3.29
N MET A 128 -7.54 26.95 -2.32
CA MET A 128 -7.45 26.33 -0.99
C MET A 128 -7.73 24.82 -1.03
N LYS A 129 -8.67 24.37 -1.87
CA LYS A 129 -8.92 22.93 -2.11
C LYS A 129 -7.68 22.26 -2.70
N GLU A 130 -7.06 22.88 -3.69
CA GLU A 130 -5.84 22.35 -4.31
C GLU A 130 -4.70 22.24 -3.29
N VAL A 131 -4.46 23.28 -2.48
CA VAL A 131 -3.42 23.25 -1.43
C VAL A 131 -3.73 22.18 -0.38
N ALA A 132 -4.99 22.05 0.06
CA ALA A 132 -5.39 21.02 1.02
C ALA A 132 -5.13 19.60 0.45
N GLN A 133 -5.47 19.38 -0.82
CA GLN A 133 -5.23 18.11 -1.49
C GLN A 133 -3.74 17.81 -1.63
N GLN A 134 -2.92 18.80 -2.01
CA GLN A 134 -1.47 18.64 -2.12
C GLN A 134 -0.83 18.26 -0.78
N ILE A 135 -1.24 18.89 0.32
CA ILE A 135 -0.76 18.56 1.66
C ILE A 135 -1.18 17.14 2.04
N ASN A 136 -2.46 16.77 1.83
CA ASN A 136 -2.96 15.44 2.15
C ASN A 136 -2.21 14.34 1.38
N THR A 137 -2.00 14.53 0.08
CA THR A 137 -1.20 13.60 -0.74
C THR A 137 0.25 13.54 -0.26
N ALA A 138 0.85 14.66 0.15
CA ALA A 138 2.22 14.67 0.66
C ALA A 138 2.37 13.90 1.99
N ILE A 139 1.39 14.01 2.90
CA ILE A 139 1.33 13.22 4.15
C ILE A 139 1.31 11.72 3.80
N ALA A 140 0.37 11.29 2.96
CA ALA A 140 0.24 9.88 2.56
C ALA A 140 1.53 9.36 1.88
N GLN A 141 2.20 10.19 1.08
CA GLN A 141 3.49 9.85 0.49
C GLN A 141 4.61 9.72 1.53
N ALA A 142 4.66 10.60 2.53
CA ALA A 142 5.65 10.52 3.62
C ALA A 142 5.47 9.26 4.46
N GLU A 143 4.22 8.95 4.85
CA GLU A 143 3.87 7.71 5.56
C GLU A 143 4.27 6.47 4.75
N SER A 144 3.95 6.46 3.45
CA SER A 144 4.35 5.37 2.55
C SER A 144 5.87 5.20 2.49
N ARG A 145 6.63 6.30 2.33
CA ARG A 145 8.10 6.25 2.31
C ARG A 145 8.67 5.66 3.59
N ASN A 146 8.16 6.09 4.75
CA ASN A 146 8.60 5.54 6.04
C ASN A 146 8.28 4.05 6.16
N ASN A 147 7.11 3.61 5.71
CA ASN A 147 6.77 2.19 5.63
C ASN A 147 7.72 1.42 4.71
N CYS A 148 8.06 1.96 3.54
CA CYS A 148 9.02 1.35 2.63
C CYS A 148 10.40 1.17 3.28
N ILE A 149 10.90 2.18 3.99
CA ILE A 149 12.17 2.13 4.73
C ILE A 149 12.10 1.04 5.80
N ARG A 150 11.08 1.06 6.66
CA ARG A 150 10.86 0.05 7.73
C ARG A 150 10.84 -1.37 7.17
N ILE A 151 10.07 -1.60 6.11
CA ILE A 151 9.94 -2.92 5.49
C ILE A 151 11.28 -3.34 4.88
N GLN A 152 11.98 -2.45 4.19
CA GLN A 152 13.30 -2.73 3.61
C GLN A 152 14.34 -3.10 4.68
N GLU A 153 14.37 -2.39 5.81
CA GLU A 153 15.29 -2.67 6.92
C GLU A 153 15.00 -4.00 7.62
N SER A 154 13.74 -4.44 7.59
CA SER A 154 13.31 -5.73 8.14
C SER A 154 13.80 -6.94 7.31
N PHE A 155 14.12 -6.73 6.03
CA PHE A 155 14.55 -7.79 5.13
C PHE A 155 16.02 -8.19 5.33
N GLU A 156 16.30 -9.48 5.14
CA GLU A 156 17.65 -10.02 5.17
C GLU A 156 18.42 -9.67 3.89
N THR A 157 19.58 -9.01 4.05
CA THR A 157 20.37 -8.47 2.93
C THR A 157 21.46 -9.41 2.39
N LYS A 158 21.63 -10.61 2.98
CA LYS A 158 22.72 -11.54 2.62
C LYS A 158 22.23 -12.90 2.13
N PHE A 159 22.82 -13.35 1.02
CA PHE A 159 23.00 -14.74 0.53
C PHE A 159 21.82 -15.75 0.47
N GLY A 160 20.60 -15.41 0.91
CA GLY A 160 19.46 -16.35 0.92
C GLY A 160 18.33 -16.02 -0.05
N SER A 161 18.08 -14.74 -0.35
CA SER A 161 16.99 -14.35 -1.22
C SER A 161 17.43 -14.39 -2.69
N LYS A 162 17.26 -15.56 -3.33
CA LYS A 162 17.42 -15.73 -4.79
C LYS A 162 16.45 -14.86 -5.63
N SER A 163 15.65 -14.02 -4.98
CA SER A 163 14.55 -13.26 -5.57
C SER A 163 14.26 -11.94 -4.84
N LEU A 164 15.29 -11.22 -4.38
CA LEU A 164 15.18 -9.78 -4.18
C LEU A 164 15.77 -9.09 -5.43
N PRO A 165 14.97 -8.76 -6.46
CA PRO A 165 15.42 -7.93 -7.57
C PRO A 165 15.47 -6.44 -7.17
N ILE A 166 14.96 -6.10 -5.99
CA ILE A 166 14.76 -4.71 -5.58
C ILE A 166 16.01 -4.27 -4.83
N THR A 167 16.84 -3.48 -5.51
CA THR A 167 17.95 -2.74 -4.89
C THR A 167 17.43 -1.68 -3.91
N THR A 168 16.17 -1.22 -4.02
CA THR A 168 15.54 -0.24 -3.10
C THR A 168 14.00 -0.27 -3.18
N LEU A 169 13.28 -0.54 -2.08
CA LEU A 169 11.82 -0.40 -1.98
C LEU A 169 11.37 1.07 -2.03
N VAL A 170 12.24 1.98 -1.62
CA VAL A 170 11.99 3.43 -1.60
C VAL A 170 12.07 3.99 -3.02
N GLU A 171 10.92 4.06 -3.68
CA GLU A 171 10.77 4.67 -4.99
C GLU A 171 9.73 5.81 -4.94
N ALA A 172 9.93 6.85 -5.74
CA ALA A 172 9.10 8.06 -5.70
C ALA A 172 7.61 7.80 -6.00
N HIS A 173 7.31 6.77 -6.80
CA HIS A 173 5.96 6.40 -7.20
C HIS A 173 5.35 5.29 -6.32
N ARG A 174 6.10 4.73 -5.38
CA ARG A 174 5.65 3.58 -4.58
C ARG A 174 4.85 4.02 -3.37
N ILE A 175 3.63 3.50 -3.30
CA ILE A 175 2.66 3.76 -2.23
C ILE A 175 2.39 2.45 -1.50
N PHE A 176 2.72 2.39 -0.21
CA PHE A 176 2.34 1.31 0.68
C PHE A 176 0.82 1.32 0.90
N ILE A 177 0.19 0.16 0.75
CA ILE A 177 -1.27 0.02 0.84
C ILE A 177 -1.66 -0.81 2.06
N LYS A 178 -1.04 -2.00 2.24
CA LYS A 178 -1.42 -2.92 3.32
C LYS A 178 -0.30 -3.86 3.69
N GLU A 179 -0.21 -4.19 4.98
CA GLU A 179 0.54 -5.35 5.48
C GLU A 179 -0.38 -6.29 6.24
N GLY A 180 -0.03 -7.57 6.27
CA GLY A 180 -0.74 -8.55 7.09
C GLY A 180 -0.27 -9.98 6.87
N THR A 181 -0.75 -10.87 7.73
CA THR A 181 -0.38 -12.28 7.73
C THR A 181 -1.45 -13.11 7.04
N LEU A 182 -1.04 -14.05 6.19
CA LEU A 182 -1.91 -15.07 5.61
C LEU A 182 -1.23 -16.44 5.68
N LEU A 183 -2.03 -17.51 5.68
CA LEU A 183 -1.55 -18.88 5.65
C LEU A 183 -1.44 -19.35 4.20
N LYS A 184 -0.21 -19.53 3.70
CA LYS A 184 0.04 -20.02 2.35
C LYS A 184 -0.01 -21.55 2.30
N GLN A 185 -0.80 -22.12 1.40
CA GLN A 185 -0.75 -23.55 1.09
C GLN A 185 0.61 -23.91 0.48
N CYS A 186 1.33 -24.82 1.12
CA CYS A 186 2.65 -25.28 0.70
C CYS A 186 2.67 -26.81 0.62
N ARG A 187 2.58 -27.39 -0.58
CA ARG A 187 2.58 -28.85 -0.82
C ARG A 187 1.60 -29.60 0.08
N SER A 188 1.97 -29.94 1.31
CA SER A 188 1.17 -30.68 2.30
C SER A 188 0.73 -29.86 3.52
N GLU A 189 1.26 -28.65 3.75
CA GLU A 189 1.01 -27.89 4.97
C GLU A 189 0.75 -26.40 4.71
N ARG A 190 0.00 -25.76 5.61
CA ARG A 190 -0.23 -24.32 5.58
C ARG A 190 0.86 -23.63 6.39
N LYS A 191 1.57 -22.68 5.78
CA LYS A 191 2.63 -21.91 6.45
C LYS A 191 2.28 -20.44 6.53
N GLN A 192 2.49 -19.88 7.70
CA GLN A 192 2.35 -18.45 7.93
C GLN A 192 3.34 -17.66 7.07
N ARG A 193 2.84 -16.63 6.39
CA ARG A 193 3.62 -15.69 5.57
C ARG A 193 3.09 -14.28 5.80
N ILE A 194 4.00 -13.31 5.79
CA ILE A 194 3.65 -11.89 5.86
C ILE A 194 3.62 -11.36 4.43
N PHE A 195 2.58 -10.62 4.10
CA PHE A 195 2.34 -10.00 2.80
C PHE A 195 2.40 -8.48 2.94
N TYR A 196 3.07 -7.85 1.98
CA TYR A 196 3.18 -6.40 1.86
C TYR A 196 2.67 -6.00 0.47
N LEU A 197 1.57 -5.26 0.44
CA LEU A 197 0.95 -4.74 -0.76
C LEU A 197 1.30 -3.27 -0.94
N PHE A 198 1.78 -2.94 -2.12
CA PHE A 198 2.01 -1.59 -2.61
C PHE A 198 1.14 -1.37 -3.86
N ASN A 199 1.12 -0.15 -4.38
CA ASN A 199 0.36 0.18 -5.60
C ASN A 199 0.87 -0.53 -6.86
N ASP A 200 2.16 -0.90 -6.92
CA ASP A 200 2.81 -1.51 -8.08
C ASP A 200 3.20 -2.99 -7.86
N LEU A 201 3.37 -3.41 -6.59
CA LEU A 201 3.91 -4.71 -6.27
C LEU A 201 3.28 -5.37 -5.04
N LEU A 202 3.36 -6.70 -4.99
CA LEU A 202 3.03 -7.53 -3.83
C LEU A 202 4.22 -8.40 -3.44
N ILE A 203 4.68 -8.26 -2.22
CA ILE A 203 5.78 -9.08 -1.65
C ILE A 203 5.20 -10.02 -0.61
N TYR A 204 5.74 -11.23 -0.54
CA TYR A 204 5.53 -12.07 0.64
C TYR A 204 6.84 -12.68 1.15
N ALA A 205 6.92 -12.82 2.47
CA ALA A 205 8.13 -13.20 3.19
C ALA A 205 7.84 -14.11 4.40
N HIS A 206 8.89 -14.72 4.93
CA HIS A 206 8.88 -15.44 6.20
C HIS A 206 10.08 -15.05 7.06
N PHE A 207 9.98 -15.25 8.38
CA PHE A 207 11.11 -15.05 9.29
C PHE A 207 12.17 -16.15 9.11
N SER A 208 13.44 -15.76 9.11
CA SER A 208 14.57 -16.69 9.05
C SER A 208 14.76 -17.40 10.40
N GLY A 209 14.72 -18.73 10.39
CA GLY A 209 15.13 -19.59 11.51
C GLY A 209 14.30 -19.46 12.81
N PRO A 210 14.50 -20.41 13.76
CA PRO A 210 14.16 -20.23 15.17
C PRO A 210 15.43 -19.85 15.98
N PRO A 211 15.42 -18.74 16.75
CA PRO A 211 14.35 -17.76 16.95
C PRO A 211 14.12 -16.87 15.71
N PRO A 212 12.96 -16.20 15.59
CA PRO A 212 12.62 -15.38 14.42
C PRO A 212 13.68 -14.29 14.18
N GLY A 213 14.46 -14.45 13.11
CA GLY A 213 15.46 -13.48 12.67
C GLY A 213 14.88 -12.42 11.74
N LYS A 214 15.63 -12.06 10.69
CA LYS A 214 15.16 -11.12 9.66
C LYS A 214 14.15 -11.78 8.72
N LEU A 215 13.42 -10.96 7.95
CA LEU A 215 12.48 -11.45 6.96
C LEU A 215 13.20 -11.84 5.67
N VAL A 216 12.94 -13.06 5.20
CA VAL A 216 13.42 -13.59 3.92
C VAL A 216 12.29 -13.49 2.91
N VAL A 217 12.49 -12.70 1.87
CA VAL A 217 11.54 -12.58 0.76
C VAL A 217 11.48 -13.88 -0.03
N ASP A 218 10.29 -14.44 -0.13
CA ASP A 218 10.01 -15.67 -0.87
C ASP A 218 9.73 -15.40 -2.37
N HIS A 219 9.06 -14.29 -2.68
CA HIS A 219 8.74 -13.84 -4.04
C HIS A 219 8.27 -12.38 -4.06
N THR A 220 8.41 -11.74 -5.21
CA THR A 220 7.84 -10.43 -5.52
C THR A 220 6.96 -10.55 -6.75
N PHE A 221 5.72 -10.09 -6.66
CA PHE A 221 4.74 -10.01 -7.73
C PHE A 221 4.64 -8.59 -8.25
N LYS A 222 4.71 -8.43 -9.57
CA LYS A 222 4.37 -7.20 -10.27
C LYS A 222 2.87 -7.17 -10.54
N LEU A 223 2.15 -6.16 -10.05
CA LEU A 223 0.68 -6.20 -10.06
C LEU A 223 0.07 -6.13 -11.45
N GLU A 224 0.77 -5.54 -12.43
CA GLU A 224 0.35 -5.52 -13.82
C GLU A 224 0.19 -6.93 -14.42
N THR A 225 0.93 -7.92 -13.92
CA THR A 225 0.83 -9.35 -14.34
C THR A 225 0.16 -10.24 -13.30
N THR A 226 -0.36 -9.67 -12.21
CA THR A 226 -0.98 -10.43 -11.12
C THR A 226 -2.48 -10.53 -11.31
N SER A 227 -3.08 -11.62 -10.83
CA SER A 227 -4.53 -11.77 -10.70
C SER A 227 -4.88 -12.50 -9.42
N THR A 228 -6.08 -12.21 -8.92
CA THR A 228 -6.67 -12.87 -7.75
C THR A 228 -7.90 -13.65 -8.18
N ASN A 229 -8.18 -14.74 -7.47
CA ASN A 229 -9.41 -15.50 -7.68
C ASN A 229 -9.98 -15.94 -6.34
N ASP A 230 -11.22 -15.55 -6.07
CA ASP A 230 -11.93 -16.00 -4.88
C ASP A 230 -12.18 -17.51 -4.95
N LEU A 231 -12.01 -18.20 -3.83
CA LEU A 231 -12.34 -19.62 -3.69
C LEU A 231 -13.41 -19.80 -2.61
N LEU A 232 -14.52 -20.40 -3.02
CA LEU A 232 -15.49 -20.98 -2.10
C LEU A 232 -14.97 -22.37 -1.71
N THR A 233 -14.49 -22.50 -0.48
CA THR A 233 -14.00 -23.79 0.04
C THR A 233 -14.62 -24.08 1.39
N GLU A 234 -14.97 -25.33 1.63
CA GLU A 234 -15.39 -25.80 2.97
C GLU A 234 -14.23 -25.75 3.98
N SER A 235 -13.00 -25.80 3.49
CA SER A 235 -11.76 -25.89 4.27
C SER A 235 -11.21 -24.56 4.82
N GLY A 236 -12.01 -23.49 4.75
CA GLY A 236 -11.69 -22.16 5.29
C GLY A 236 -11.80 -21.01 4.29
N PHE A 237 -11.36 -19.83 4.72
CA PHE A 237 -11.49 -18.57 3.99
C PHE A 237 -10.33 -18.40 2.99
N ALA A 238 -10.44 -19.07 1.85
CA ALA A 238 -9.36 -19.15 0.86
C ALA A 238 -9.53 -18.23 -0.35
N PHE A 239 -8.41 -17.83 -0.95
CA PHE A 239 -8.35 -17.24 -2.29
C PHE A 239 -7.00 -17.54 -2.96
N GLN A 240 -6.91 -17.37 -4.28
CA GLN A 240 -5.69 -17.59 -5.05
C GLN A 240 -5.02 -16.27 -5.41
N ILE A 241 -3.70 -16.26 -5.33
CA ILE A 241 -2.84 -15.22 -5.89
C ILE A 241 -2.07 -15.88 -7.05
N LYS A 242 -2.26 -15.33 -8.25
CA LYS A 242 -1.70 -15.85 -9.49
C LYS A 242 -0.83 -14.80 -10.15
N GLY A 243 0.35 -15.18 -10.62
CA GLY A 243 1.23 -14.28 -11.34
C GLY A 243 2.40 -15.00 -11.98
N GLN A 244 3.34 -14.22 -12.52
CA GLN A 244 4.55 -14.80 -13.10
C GLN A 244 5.44 -15.46 -12.05
N GLY A 245 6.00 -16.61 -12.42
CA GLY A 245 6.94 -17.39 -11.62
C GLY A 245 6.29 -18.23 -10.53
N LYS A 246 5.19 -17.75 -9.91
CA LYS A 246 4.48 -18.46 -8.83
C LYS A 246 2.98 -18.17 -8.84
N SER A 247 2.20 -19.18 -8.47
CA SER A 247 0.79 -19.02 -8.09
C SER A 247 0.45 -19.97 -6.96
N PHE A 248 -0.39 -19.55 -6.03
CA PHE A 248 -0.73 -20.34 -4.86
C PHE A 248 -2.05 -19.92 -4.22
N THR A 249 -2.60 -20.82 -3.41
CA THR A 249 -3.74 -20.54 -2.53
C THR A 249 -3.24 -20.01 -1.19
N VAL A 250 -3.92 -18.99 -0.68
CA VAL A 250 -3.77 -18.45 0.68
C VAL A 250 -5.08 -18.58 1.43
N TYR A 251 -4.97 -18.67 2.75
CA TYR A 251 -6.09 -18.73 3.68
C TYR A 251 -5.99 -17.57 4.65
N ALA A 252 -7.10 -16.87 4.84
CA ALA A 252 -7.30 -15.89 5.88
C ALA A 252 -7.80 -16.56 7.17
N GLU A 253 -7.63 -15.89 8.29
CA GLU A 253 -8.08 -16.31 9.63
C GLU A 253 -9.59 -16.11 9.80
N SER A 254 -10.18 -15.13 9.12
CA SER A 254 -11.61 -14.81 9.19
C SER A 254 -12.20 -14.47 7.81
N PRO A 255 -13.53 -14.55 7.64
CA PRO A 255 -14.18 -14.19 6.38
C PRO A 255 -14.04 -12.69 6.08
N GLU A 256 -14.03 -11.84 7.12
CA GLU A 256 -13.80 -10.41 6.98
C GLU A 256 -12.39 -10.13 6.47
N GLN A 257 -11.37 -10.79 7.04
CA GLN A 257 -9.99 -10.65 6.58
C GLN A 257 -9.84 -11.10 5.12
N LYS A 258 -10.51 -12.20 4.72
CA LYS A 258 -10.53 -12.66 3.32
C LYS A 258 -11.14 -11.59 2.41
N GLN A 259 -12.33 -11.09 2.74
CA GLN A 259 -13.02 -10.09 1.93
C GLN A 259 -12.22 -8.80 1.81
N GLU A 260 -11.62 -8.33 2.91
CA GLU A 260 -10.78 -7.15 2.93
C GLU A 260 -9.56 -7.31 2.00
N TRP A 261 -8.81 -8.42 2.11
CA TRP A 261 -7.67 -8.68 1.24
C TRP A 261 -8.07 -8.81 -0.23
N LEU A 262 -9.15 -9.56 -0.52
CA LEU A 262 -9.63 -9.73 -1.89
C LEU A 262 -10.05 -8.41 -2.51
N HIS A 263 -10.79 -7.58 -1.78
CA HIS A 263 -11.23 -6.27 -2.23
C HIS A 263 -10.03 -5.37 -2.54
N ILE A 264 -9.14 -5.16 -1.55
CA ILE A 264 -7.99 -4.26 -1.69
C ILE A 264 -7.03 -4.74 -2.78
N LEU A 265 -6.73 -6.05 -2.85
CA LEU A 265 -5.86 -6.60 -3.90
C LEU A 265 -6.47 -6.42 -5.29
N SER A 266 -7.75 -6.76 -5.46
CA SER A 266 -8.41 -6.70 -6.77
C SER A 266 -8.52 -5.27 -7.27
N GLU A 267 -8.85 -4.32 -6.39
CA GLU A 267 -8.87 -2.89 -6.73
C GLU A 267 -7.49 -2.35 -7.08
N THR A 268 -6.46 -2.73 -6.31
CA THR A 268 -5.09 -2.27 -6.56
C THR A 268 -4.55 -2.83 -7.88
N ILE A 269 -4.74 -4.12 -8.13
CA ILE A 269 -4.35 -4.78 -9.39
C ILE A 269 -5.04 -4.11 -10.58
N LYS A 270 -6.35 -3.84 -10.46
CA LYS A 270 -7.11 -3.15 -11.52
C LYS A 270 -6.52 -1.78 -11.83
N LYS A 271 -6.33 -0.94 -10.80
CA LYS A 271 -5.74 0.41 -10.95
C LYS A 271 -4.35 0.36 -11.58
N GLN A 272 -3.50 -0.59 -11.17
CA GLN A 272 -2.16 -0.72 -11.71
C GLN A 272 -2.16 -1.19 -13.17
N LYS A 273 -3.05 -2.11 -13.55
CA LYS A 273 -3.21 -2.54 -14.96
C LYS A 273 -3.66 -1.40 -15.86
N GLU A 274 -4.67 -0.64 -15.43
CA GLU A 274 -5.14 0.55 -16.16
C GLU A 274 -4.02 1.59 -16.31
N HIS A 275 -3.25 1.83 -15.24
CA HIS A 275 -2.11 2.75 -15.27
C HIS A 275 -1.02 2.28 -16.25
N PHE A 276 -0.66 1.00 -16.21
CA PHE A 276 0.34 0.41 -17.10
C PHE A 276 -0.08 0.49 -18.57
N GLN A 277 -1.35 0.18 -18.88
CA GLN A 277 -1.90 0.28 -20.23
C GLN A 277 -1.82 1.70 -20.79
N ARG A 278 -2.19 2.71 -19.96
CA ARG A 278 -2.12 4.12 -20.35
C ARG A 278 -0.70 4.59 -20.63
N LEU A 279 0.28 4.14 -19.86
CA LEU A 279 1.68 4.53 -20.05
C LEU A 279 2.30 3.93 -21.33
N HIS A 280 1.85 2.74 -21.73
CA HIS A 280 2.40 2.01 -22.87
C HIS A 280 1.57 2.14 -24.15
N ASN A 281 0.49 2.95 -24.16
CA ASN A 281 -0.43 3.11 -25.29
C ASN A 281 -0.91 1.77 -25.88
N ILE A 282 -1.13 0.77 -25.03
CA ILE A 282 -1.54 -0.57 -25.47
C ILE A 282 -3.05 -0.56 -25.71
N GLU A 283 -3.47 -0.76 -26.95
CA GLU A 283 -4.89 -0.97 -27.30
C GLU A 283 -5.39 -2.33 -26.76
N GLU A 284 -6.67 -2.42 -26.39
CA GLU A 284 -7.27 -3.62 -25.77
C GLU A 284 -7.07 -4.91 -26.56
N THR A 285 -6.87 -4.82 -27.88
CA THR A 285 -6.68 -5.95 -28.81
C THR A 285 -5.27 -6.56 -28.77
N GLU A 286 -4.24 -5.82 -28.37
CA GLU A 286 -2.86 -6.32 -28.19
C GLU A 286 -2.60 -6.88 -26.78
N ASN A 287 -3.53 -6.60 -25.86
CA ASN A 287 -3.46 -6.91 -24.43
C ASN A 287 -3.39 -8.43 -24.12
N SER A 288 -3.83 -9.32 -25.03
CA SER A 288 -3.73 -10.77 -24.85
C SER A 288 -2.34 -11.34 -25.15
N LYS A 289 -1.54 -10.67 -25.99
CA LYS A 289 -0.18 -11.10 -26.36
C LYS A 289 0.88 -10.64 -25.36
N LEU A 290 0.61 -9.56 -24.62
CA LEU A 290 1.51 -8.93 -23.67
C LEU A 290 1.23 -9.28 -22.20
N ASN A 291 0.11 -9.94 -21.90
CA ASN A 291 -0.18 -10.48 -20.57
C ASN A 291 0.33 -11.92 -20.48
N PRO A 292 1.56 -12.15 -20.00
CA PRO A 292 2.08 -13.48 -19.84
C PRO A 292 1.18 -14.28 -18.90
N GLU A 293 0.83 -15.50 -19.30
CA GLU A 293 0.00 -16.37 -18.45
C GLU A 293 0.64 -16.54 -17.07
N PRO A 294 -0.16 -16.56 -15.99
CA PRO A 294 0.35 -16.82 -14.66
C PRO A 294 0.85 -18.28 -14.54
N ALA A 295 1.79 -18.53 -13.63
CA ALA A 295 2.18 -19.90 -13.31
C ALA A 295 0.98 -20.71 -12.82
N ALA A 296 0.97 -22.03 -13.00
CA ALA A 296 -0.12 -22.84 -12.46
C ALA A 296 -0.12 -22.89 -10.92
N VAL A 297 -1.32 -22.87 -10.32
CA VAL A 297 -1.50 -23.17 -8.90
C VAL A 297 -1.30 -24.67 -8.69
N TRP A 298 -0.45 -25.03 -7.74
CA TRP A 298 -0.17 -26.45 -7.47
C TRP A 298 -1.27 -27.08 -6.62
N VAL A 299 -1.67 -28.28 -7.02
CA VAL A 299 -2.57 -29.12 -6.22
C VAL A 299 -1.84 -29.55 -4.94
N PRO A 300 -2.47 -29.48 -3.75
CA PRO A 300 -1.91 -29.99 -2.51
C PRO A 300 -1.65 -31.51 -2.55
N ASP A 301 -0.54 -31.95 -1.97
CA ASP A 301 -0.07 -33.33 -2.02
C ASP A 301 -1.00 -34.30 -1.27
N ASP A 302 -1.63 -33.82 -0.21
CA ASP A 302 -2.56 -34.54 0.66
C ASP A 302 -3.94 -34.75 0.02
N GLN A 303 -4.30 -33.94 -0.99
CA GLN A 303 -5.56 -34.07 -1.73
C GLN A 303 -5.49 -35.10 -2.85
N VAL A 304 -4.30 -35.66 -3.15
CA VAL A 304 -4.09 -36.53 -4.30
C VAL A 304 -3.37 -37.82 -3.91
N ILE A 305 -4.10 -38.93 -3.98
CA ILE A 305 -3.58 -40.29 -3.75
C ILE A 305 -3.20 -41.02 -5.06
N LEU A 306 -3.80 -40.64 -6.19
CA LEU A 306 -3.57 -41.24 -7.51
C LEU A 306 -2.87 -40.26 -8.45
N CYS A 307 -2.02 -40.75 -9.35
CA CYS A 307 -1.45 -39.92 -10.40
C CYS A 307 -2.56 -39.33 -11.29
N GLN A 308 -2.59 -38.01 -11.45
CA GLN A 308 -3.63 -37.32 -12.23
C GLN A 308 -3.47 -37.46 -13.77
N VAL A 309 -2.62 -38.39 -14.21
CA VAL A 309 -2.44 -38.78 -15.63
C VAL A 309 -2.78 -40.25 -15.78
N CYS A 310 -2.03 -41.17 -15.15
CA CYS A 310 -2.24 -42.62 -15.30
C CYS A 310 -3.15 -43.25 -14.24
N GLN A 311 -3.68 -42.47 -13.29
CA GLN A 311 -4.56 -42.91 -12.20
C GLN A 311 -3.99 -43.99 -11.28
N THR A 312 -2.68 -44.25 -11.34
CA THR A 312 -2.03 -45.24 -10.46
C THR A 312 -1.66 -44.62 -9.11
N GLU A 313 -1.85 -45.37 -8.03
CA GLU A 313 -1.60 -44.92 -6.66
C GLU A 313 -0.12 -44.61 -6.39
N PHE A 314 0.11 -43.54 -5.62
CA PHE A 314 1.43 -43.15 -5.15
C PHE A 314 1.88 -43.99 -3.95
N ASN A 315 3.16 -44.32 -3.89
CA ASN A 315 3.77 -45.08 -2.79
C ASN A 315 5.26 -44.67 -2.61
N LEU A 316 6.01 -45.41 -1.79
CA LEU A 316 7.42 -45.09 -1.50
C LEU A 316 8.33 -45.11 -2.75
N ILE A 317 7.96 -45.90 -3.77
CA ILE A 317 8.69 -46.02 -5.03
C ILE A 317 8.12 -45.04 -6.06
N ARG A 318 6.79 -45.03 -6.22
CA ARG A 318 6.08 -44.09 -7.09
C ARG A 318 5.82 -42.78 -6.35
N ARG A 319 6.80 -41.88 -6.40
CA ARG A 319 6.75 -40.58 -5.72
C ARG A 319 5.93 -39.54 -6.49
N ARG A 320 5.39 -38.57 -5.74
CA ARG A 320 4.63 -37.42 -6.27
C ARG A 320 5.55 -36.36 -6.89
N HIS A 321 5.13 -35.81 -8.02
CA HIS A 321 5.78 -34.68 -8.67
C HIS A 321 4.72 -33.70 -9.20
N HIS A 322 4.98 -32.38 -9.14
CA HIS A 322 4.10 -31.40 -9.80
C HIS A 322 4.52 -31.14 -11.26
N CYS A 323 3.55 -31.09 -12.16
CA CYS A 323 3.73 -30.49 -13.48
C CYS A 323 3.90 -28.97 -13.31
N ARG A 324 4.98 -28.39 -13.86
CA ARG A 324 5.19 -26.93 -13.76
C ARG A 324 4.28 -26.13 -14.70
N ASN A 325 3.71 -26.77 -15.72
CA ASN A 325 2.79 -26.10 -16.66
C ASN A 325 1.35 -26.07 -16.14
N CYS A 326 0.82 -27.18 -15.60
CA CYS A 326 -0.60 -27.28 -15.20
C CYS A 326 -0.84 -27.50 -13.70
N GLY A 327 0.19 -27.68 -12.88
CA GLY A 327 0.05 -27.81 -11.41
C GLY A 327 -0.43 -29.16 -10.89
N LYS A 328 -0.84 -30.09 -11.77
CA LYS A 328 -1.24 -31.47 -11.42
C LYS A 328 -0.12 -32.25 -10.73
N ILE A 329 -0.49 -33.20 -9.87
CA ILE A 329 0.39 -34.19 -9.24
C ILE A 329 0.45 -35.47 -10.11
N ILE A 330 1.66 -35.83 -10.50
CA ILE A 330 1.97 -36.87 -11.48
C ILE A 330 3.15 -37.76 -11.00
N CYS A 331 3.25 -38.97 -11.53
CA CYS A 331 4.37 -39.88 -11.26
C CYS A 331 5.57 -39.59 -12.17
N GLY A 332 6.71 -40.22 -11.87
CA GLY A 332 7.93 -40.10 -12.68
C GLY A 332 7.75 -40.58 -14.12
N ASP A 333 6.95 -41.63 -14.31
CA ASP A 333 6.70 -42.22 -15.63
C ASP A 333 5.86 -41.32 -16.54
N CYS A 334 4.92 -40.57 -15.97
CA CYS A 334 4.06 -39.62 -16.68
C CYS A 334 4.68 -38.21 -16.83
N SER A 335 5.98 -38.08 -16.55
CA SER A 335 6.66 -36.77 -16.51
C SER A 335 8.14 -36.86 -16.86
N LYS A 336 8.48 -37.68 -17.85
CA LYS A 336 9.88 -37.94 -18.25
C LYS A 336 10.55 -36.71 -18.87
N SER A 337 9.77 -35.79 -19.41
CA SER A 337 10.26 -34.64 -20.14
C SER A 337 10.36 -33.36 -19.32
N ARG A 338 11.23 -32.47 -19.78
CA ARG A 338 11.34 -31.09 -19.32
C ARG A 338 11.14 -30.14 -20.50
N ARG A 339 10.52 -28.98 -20.26
CA ARG A 339 10.24 -27.96 -21.27
C ARG A 339 10.39 -26.57 -20.67
N ILE A 340 10.67 -25.58 -21.51
CA ILE A 340 10.58 -24.17 -21.12
C ILE A 340 9.09 -23.83 -20.93
N VAL A 341 8.77 -23.24 -19.78
CA VAL A 341 7.41 -22.78 -19.46
C VAL A 341 7.52 -21.30 -19.12
N GLN A 342 7.04 -20.46 -20.04
CA GLN A 342 7.24 -19.01 -20.01
C GLN A 342 6.69 -18.35 -18.74
N SER A 343 5.60 -18.89 -18.21
CA SER A 343 4.96 -18.44 -16.97
C SER A 343 5.75 -18.79 -15.70
N VAL A 344 6.76 -19.66 -15.77
CA VAL A 344 7.52 -20.18 -14.62
C VAL A 344 8.97 -19.69 -14.62
N LYS A 345 9.73 -19.99 -15.69
CA LYS A 345 11.12 -19.54 -15.89
C LYS A 345 11.43 -19.46 -17.38
N LYS A 346 11.92 -18.30 -17.83
CA LYS A 346 12.21 -18.02 -19.24
C LYS A 346 13.32 -18.92 -19.82
N ASP A 347 14.40 -19.14 -19.07
CA ASP A 347 15.62 -19.78 -19.62
C ASP A 347 15.94 -21.14 -19.01
N LYS A 348 14.95 -21.81 -18.40
CA LYS A 348 15.18 -23.09 -17.72
C LYS A 348 14.08 -24.09 -17.97
N GLU A 349 14.46 -25.25 -18.48
CA GLU A 349 13.54 -26.37 -18.62
C GLU A 349 13.07 -26.92 -17.26
N VAL A 350 11.77 -27.06 -17.14
CA VAL A 350 11.08 -27.55 -15.95
C VAL A 350 10.28 -28.82 -16.28
N ARG A 351 10.07 -29.67 -15.28
CA ARG A 351 9.31 -30.93 -15.44
C ARG A 351 7.85 -30.62 -15.81
N VAL A 352 7.38 -31.25 -16.87
CA VAL A 352 5.98 -31.19 -17.32
C VAL A 352 5.40 -32.60 -17.42
N CYS A 353 4.08 -32.75 -17.32
CA CYS A 353 3.43 -34.01 -17.64
C CYS A 353 3.44 -34.27 -19.15
N ASP A 354 3.24 -35.52 -19.54
CA ASP A 354 3.24 -35.92 -20.95
C ASP A 354 2.13 -35.21 -21.76
N GLU A 355 0.99 -34.88 -21.14
CA GLU A 355 -0.08 -34.07 -21.75
C GLU A 355 0.43 -32.66 -22.09
N CYS A 356 1.01 -31.95 -21.12
CA CYS A 356 1.54 -30.60 -21.33
C CYS A 356 2.76 -30.58 -22.25
N GLN A 357 3.56 -31.65 -22.25
CA GLN A 357 4.65 -31.78 -23.21
C GLN A 357 4.13 -31.73 -24.65
N LYS A 358 3.02 -32.44 -24.95
CA LYS A 358 2.43 -32.45 -26.29
C LYS A 358 1.88 -31.08 -26.67
N GLN A 359 1.24 -30.40 -25.72
CA GLN A 359 0.70 -29.05 -25.93
C GLN A 359 1.80 -28.02 -26.22
N LEU A 360 2.94 -28.09 -25.52
CA LEU A 360 4.05 -27.15 -25.69
C LEU A 360 4.91 -27.41 -26.94
N LEU A 361 4.62 -28.47 -27.69
CA LEU A 361 5.29 -28.79 -28.97
C LEU A 361 4.45 -28.39 -30.19
N GLN A 362 3.19 -28.01 -29.98
CA GLN A 362 2.31 -27.41 -30.98
C GLN A 362 2.51 -25.90 -30.96
#